data_AF-A0A1X0P0P4-F1
#
_entry.id   AF-A0A1X0P0P4-F1
#
_cell.length_a   1.000
_cell.length_b   1.000
_cell.length_c   1.000
_cell.angle_alpha   90.00
_cell.angle_beta   90.00
_cell.angle_gamma   90.00
#
_symmetry.space_group_name_H-M   'P 1'
#
loop_
_entity.id
_entity.type
_entity.pdbx_description
1 polymer ?
#
loop_
_entity_poly.entity_id
_entity_poly.type
_entity_poly.pdbx_seq_one_letter_code
_entity_poly.pdbx_strand_id
1 'polypeptide(L)'
;MDRIIAARIRDVIETKLTPQQSGFRPGHSTLDQLPHLRATLTRPTLDSRTGAVFVDYAKAFDTADHDRIVSAMREMDLPPHTIRWPASFLKGRQAKVRVNRKSSPLMLFRRGVPQGTVLGPLMFIMVMNTLSKRLSQVPLLFHGFFADDLTLAARHVNRDIINSTLQQGLNVVDEWSKDCFMEINVAKTQYTLFGTSDPDPLSL
;
A
#
# COMPACT_ATOMS: atom_id res chain seq x y z
N MET A 1 10.86 -15.36 18.90
CA MET A 1 11.42 -13.99 18.95
C MET A 1 10.68 -13.06 18.00
N ASP A 2 10.57 -13.39 16.70
CA ASP A 2 9.80 -12.63 15.70
C ASP A 2 8.39 -12.20 16.17
N ARG A 3 7.59 -13.15 16.67
CA ARG A 3 6.25 -12.88 17.22
C ARG A 3 6.21 -11.89 18.39
N ILE A 4 7.22 -11.92 19.27
CA ILE A 4 7.28 -11.04 20.45
C ILE A 4 7.57 -9.60 20.01
N ILE A 5 8.51 -9.44 19.08
CA ILE A 5 8.85 -8.14 18.51
C ILE A 5 7.68 -7.60 17.70
N ALA A 6 7.03 -8.43 16.89
CA ALA A 6 5.86 -8.06 16.12
C ALA A 6 4.69 -7.57 17.00
N ALA A 7 4.44 -8.22 18.14
CA ALA A 7 3.42 -7.77 19.09
C ALA A 7 3.74 -6.37 19.64
N ARG A 8 4.96 -6.14 20.12
CA ARG A 8 5.39 -4.83 20.63
C ARG A 8 5.34 -3.72 19.57
N ILE A 9 5.68 -4.04 18.33
CA ILE A 9 5.59 -3.10 17.22
C ILE A 9 4.12 -2.77 16.94
N ARG A 10 3.25 -3.79 16.89
CA ARG A 10 1.83 -3.62 16.63
C ARG A 10 1.17 -2.67 17.63
N ASP A 11 1.46 -2.82 18.92
CA ASP A 11 0.92 -1.96 19.98
C ASP A 11 1.21 -0.46 19.74
N VAL A 12 2.35 -0.15 19.13
CA VAL A 12 2.77 1.23 18.85
C VAL A 12 2.21 1.74 17.53
N ILE A 13 2.19 0.91 16.48
CA ILE A 13 1.86 1.39 15.13
C ILE A 13 0.36 1.42 14.85
N GLU A 14 -0.46 0.63 15.55
CA GLU A 14 -1.88 0.49 15.22
C GLU A 14 -2.62 1.84 15.32
N THR A 15 -2.24 2.70 16.27
CA THR A 15 -2.77 4.05 16.43
C THR A 15 -2.18 5.09 15.48
N LYS A 16 -1.07 4.74 14.81
CA LYS A 16 -0.31 5.63 13.89
C LYS A 16 -0.52 5.29 12.42
N LEU A 17 -1.09 4.11 12.12
CA LEU A 17 -1.50 3.72 10.79
C LEU A 17 -2.69 4.57 10.34
N THR A 18 -2.61 5.04 9.11
CA THR A 18 -3.70 5.75 8.47
C THR A 18 -4.93 4.85 8.34
N PRO A 19 -6.16 5.36 8.53
CA PRO A 19 -7.38 4.57 8.43
C PRO A 19 -7.59 3.97 7.03
N GLN A 20 -6.92 4.52 6.01
CA GLN A 20 -6.97 4.06 4.62
C GLN A 20 -6.28 2.70 4.40
N GLN A 21 -5.42 2.24 5.31
CA GLN A 21 -4.83 0.90 5.23
C GLN A 21 -5.71 -0.12 5.95
N SER A 22 -6.19 -1.12 5.21
CA SER A 22 -7.01 -2.23 5.73
C SER A 22 -6.28 -3.58 5.68
N GLY A 23 -5.23 -3.73 4.86
CA GLY A 23 -4.47 -4.98 4.78
C GLY A 23 -3.60 -5.21 6.00
N PHE A 24 -3.50 -6.48 6.43
CA PHE A 24 -2.67 -6.95 7.56
C PHE A 24 -2.94 -6.30 8.93
N ARG A 25 -4.12 -5.68 9.09
CA ARG A 25 -4.59 -5.11 10.34
C ARG A 25 -5.63 -6.03 11.01
N PRO A 26 -5.62 -6.18 12.34
CA PRO A 26 -6.61 -7.01 13.03
C PRO A 26 -8.00 -6.37 12.93
N GLY A 27 -9.02 -7.17 12.63
CA GLY A 27 -10.40 -6.68 12.53
C GLY A 27 -10.72 -5.93 11.23
N HIS A 28 -9.78 -5.87 10.29
CA HIS A 28 -10.00 -5.35 8.94
C HIS A 28 -10.04 -6.49 7.91
N SER A 29 -10.88 -6.34 6.91
CA SER A 29 -11.13 -7.26 5.83
C SER A 29 -11.10 -6.54 4.49
N THR A 30 -11.11 -7.29 3.39
CA THR A 30 -11.31 -6.72 2.05
C THR A 30 -12.65 -5.98 1.93
N LEU A 31 -13.64 -6.39 2.73
CA LEU A 31 -14.96 -5.76 2.81
C LEU A 31 -14.96 -4.39 3.48
N ASP A 32 -13.86 -3.94 4.10
CA ASP A 32 -13.74 -2.61 4.74
C ASP A 32 -13.23 -1.52 3.79
N GLN A 33 -12.64 -1.91 2.65
CA GLN A 33 -12.34 -0.98 1.55
C GLN A 33 -13.53 -0.76 0.61
N LEU A 34 -14.29 -1.83 0.37
CA LEU A 34 -15.54 -1.82 -0.38
C LEU A 34 -16.57 -0.77 0.07
N PRO A 35 -16.76 -0.42 1.36
CA PRO A 35 -17.74 0.56 1.81
C PRO A 35 -17.28 1.99 1.54
N HIS A 36 -15.97 2.26 1.42
CA HIS A 36 -15.46 3.58 1.03
C HIS A 36 -15.63 3.79 -0.47
N LEU A 37 -15.28 2.78 -1.28
CA LEU A 37 -15.61 2.77 -2.71
C LEU A 37 -17.13 2.86 -2.90
N ARG A 38 -17.90 2.03 -2.19
CA ARG A 38 -19.37 2.01 -2.22
C ARG A 38 -19.94 3.34 -1.76
N ALA A 39 -19.52 3.95 -0.66
CA ALA A 39 -20.04 5.24 -0.21
C ALA A 39 -19.79 6.37 -1.23
N THR A 40 -18.63 6.34 -1.91
CA THR A 40 -18.33 7.24 -3.03
C THR A 40 -19.23 6.96 -4.24
N LEU A 41 -19.58 5.69 -4.51
CA LEU A 41 -20.42 5.24 -5.61
C LEU A 41 -21.95 5.33 -5.34
N THR A 42 -22.43 5.13 -4.12
CA THR A 42 -23.85 4.99 -3.74
C THR A 42 -24.49 6.27 -3.23
N ARG A 43 -23.76 7.39 -3.20
CA ARG A 43 -24.38 8.70 -3.05
C ARG A 43 -24.38 9.49 -4.35
N PRO A 44 -24.74 8.96 -5.53
CA PRO A 44 -24.71 9.77 -6.75
C PRO A 44 -25.66 10.96 -6.55
N THR A 45 -25.10 12.16 -6.51
CA THR A 45 -25.86 13.31 -6.99
C THR A 45 -25.95 13.10 -8.49
N LEU A 46 -27.13 13.31 -9.07
CA LEU A 46 -27.46 13.01 -10.47
C LEU A 46 -26.41 13.45 -11.49
N ASP A 47 -25.60 14.47 -11.16
CA ASP A 47 -24.62 15.07 -12.06
C ASP A 47 -23.15 14.69 -11.81
N SER A 48 -22.83 13.99 -10.71
CA SER A 48 -21.42 13.71 -10.36
C SER A 48 -20.96 12.34 -10.83
N ARG A 49 -19.71 12.28 -11.32
CA ARG A 49 -19.03 11.04 -11.71
C ARG A 49 -17.87 10.75 -10.78
N THR A 50 -17.50 9.49 -10.69
CA THR A 50 -16.37 9.03 -9.88
C THR A 50 -15.36 8.36 -10.81
N GLY A 51 -14.17 8.94 -10.94
CA GLY A 51 -13.03 8.25 -11.56
C GLY A 51 -12.27 7.47 -10.50
N ALA A 52 -11.82 6.27 -10.83
CA ALA A 52 -10.94 5.47 -9.99
C ALA A 52 -9.75 4.95 -10.80
N VAL A 53 -8.61 4.82 -10.12
CA VAL A 53 -7.41 4.15 -10.62
C VAL A 53 -7.02 3.07 -9.62
N PHE A 54 -6.89 1.84 -10.10
CA PHE A 54 -6.40 0.70 -9.33
C PHE A 54 -4.94 0.49 -9.71
N VAL A 55 -4.03 0.68 -8.76
CA VAL A 55 -2.58 0.59 -8.96
C VAL A 55 -2.08 -0.72 -8.36
N ASP A 56 -1.38 -1.51 -9.16
CA ASP A 56 -0.74 -2.78 -8.77
C ASP A 56 0.78 -2.58 -8.72
N TYR A 57 1.44 -3.10 -7.68
CA TYR A 57 2.90 -3.07 -7.58
C TYR A 57 3.50 -4.42 -7.97
N ALA A 58 4.53 -4.41 -8.81
CA ALA A 58 5.25 -5.62 -9.18
C ALA A 58 6.11 -6.11 -8.01
N LYS A 59 5.80 -7.30 -7.48
CA LYS A 59 6.58 -7.98 -6.44
C LYS A 59 6.85 -7.10 -5.20
N ALA A 60 5.84 -6.37 -4.73
CA ALA A 60 6.00 -5.34 -3.70
C ALA A 60 6.76 -5.79 -2.44
N PHE A 61 6.47 -7.02 -1.97
CA PHE A 61 7.15 -7.62 -0.82
C PHE A 61 8.64 -7.91 -1.06
N ASP A 62 9.05 -8.16 -2.30
CA ASP A 62 10.43 -8.48 -2.66
C ASP A 62 11.27 -7.22 -2.96
N THR A 63 10.60 -6.08 -3.16
CA THR A 63 11.24 -4.81 -3.56
C THR A 63 11.39 -3.80 -2.43
N ALA A 64 10.68 -3.96 -1.32
CA ALA A 64 10.72 -3.03 -0.18
C ALA A 64 12.14 -2.82 0.34
N ASP A 65 12.63 -1.59 0.26
CA ASP A 65 14.00 -1.25 0.65
C ASP A 65 14.21 -1.27 2.18
N HIS A 66 15.34 -1.83 2.61
CA HIS A 66 15.63 -2.04 4.04
C HIS A 66 15.83 -0.73 4.79
N ASP A 67 16.45 0.27 4.17
CA ASP A 67 16.66 1.58 4.79
C ASP A 67 15.33 2.36 4.87
N ARG A 68 14.47 2.23 3.84
CA ARG A 68 13.11 2.77 3.88
C ARG A 68 12.24 2.16 4.97
N ILE A 69 12.34 0.85 5.20
CA ILE A 69 11.65 0.19 6.33
C ILE A 69 12.10 0.80 7.66
N VAL A 70 13.41 0.95 7.85
CA VAL A 70 13.96 1.54 9.08
C VAL A 70 13.56 3.02 9.24
N SER A 71 13.53 3.79 8.15
CA SER A 71 13.04 5.18 8.16
C SER A 71 11.57 5.25 8.56
N ALA A 72 10.71 4.42 7.94
CA ALA A 72 9.28 4.38 8.26
C ALA A 72 9.04 4.04 9.74
N MET A 73 9.82 3.12 10.32
CA MET A 73 9.74 2.82 11.76
C MET A 73 10.11 4.04 12.63
N ARG A 74 11.12 4.81 12.24
CA ARG A 74 11.51 6.04 12.96
C ARG A 74 10.45 7.12 12.85
N GLU A 75 9.85 7.29 11.67
CA GLU A 75 8.72 8.23 11.43
C GLU A 75 7.44 7.88 12.19
N MET A 76 7.35 6.64 12.69
CA MET A 76 6.29 6.19 13.59
C MET A 76 6.72 6.20 15.06
N ASP A 77 7.83 6.88 15.39
CA ASP A 77 8.42 7.00 16.73
C ASP A 77 8.58 5.66 17.45
N LEU A 78 8.94 4.59 16.72
CA LEU A 78 9.29 3.34 17.39
C LEU A 78 10.55 3.56 18.23
N PRO A 79 10.60 3.03 19.47
CA PRO A 79 11.80 3.11 20.28
C PRO A 79 13.01 2.52 19.55
N PRO A 80 14.20 3.15 19.59
CA PRO A 80 15.38 2.68 18.86
C PRO A 80 15.74 1.21 19.15
N HIS A 81 15.52 0.75 20.39
CA HIS A 81 15.76 -0.64 20.75
C HIS A 81 14.81 -1.63 20.05
N THR A 82 13.57 -1.22 19.77
CA THR A 82 12.59 -2.00 19.02
C THR A 82 12.93 -2.05 17.53
N ILE A 83 13.52 -0.97 16.97
CA ILE A 83 13.96 -0.88 15.56
C ILE A 83 15.22 -1.71 15.30
N ARG A 84 16.14 -1.80 16.28
CA ARG A 84 17.41 -2.54 16.13
C ARG A 84 17.21 -4.00 15.71
N TRP A 85 16.17 -4.66 16.21
CA TRP A 85 15.92 -6.06 15.90
C TRP A 85 15.46 -6.27 14.44
N PRO A 86 14.40 -5.61 13.92
CA PRO A 86 14.05 -5.63 12.51
C PRO A 86 15.21 -5.24 11.58
N ALA A 87 15.97 -4.20 11.92
CA ALA A 87 17.12 -3.78 11.12
C ALA A 87 18.18 -4.88 11.03
N SER A 88 18.50 -5.52 12.15
CA SER A 88 19.42 -6.67 12.19
C SER A 88 18.86 -7.88 11.44
N PHE A 89 17.54 -8.11 11.54
CA PHE A 89 16.84 -9.22 10.88
C PHE A 89 16.89 -9.15 9.34
N LEU A 90 16.88 -7.93 8.78
CA LEU A 90 16.98 -7.69 7.35
C LEU A 90 18.44 -7.64 6.86
N LYS A 91 19.36 -7.16 7.70
CA LYS A 91 20.76 -6.91 7.32
C LYS A 91 21.51 -8.18 6.94
N GLY A 92 22.22 -8.14 5.81
CA GLY A 92 23.17 -9.18 5.41
C GLY A 92 22.53 -10.52 5.05
N ARG A 93 21.21 -10.55 4.80
CA ARG A 93 20.52 -11.79 4.43
C ARG A 93 21.04 -12.35 3.12
N GLN A 94 21.32 -13.63 3.13
CA GLN A 94 21.76 -14.37 1.96
C GLN A 94 20.89 -15.62 1.78
N ALA A 95 20.60 -16.01 0.54
CA ALA A 95 20.03 -17.31 0.25
C ALA A 95 20.63 -17.89 -1.02
N LYS A 96 20.40 -19.19 -1.20
CA LYS A 96 20.68 -19.91 -2.44
C LYS A 96 19.54 -20.88 -2.68
N VAL A 97 19.26 -21.16 -3.95
CA VAL A 97 18.25 -22.14 -4.34
C VAL A 97 18.93 -23.48 -4.52
N ARG A 98 18.36 -24.56 -3.96
CA ARG A 98 18.82 -25.93 -4.21
C ARG A 98 17.77 -26.70 -5.00
N VAL A 99 18.14 -27.18 -6.18
CA VAL A 99 17.31 -28.08 -6.99
C VAL A 99 18.04 -29.41 -7.10
N ASN A 100 17.44 -30.48 -6.58
CA ASN A 100 18.07 -31.79 -6.42
C ASN A 100 19.40 -31.68 -5.66
N ARG A 101 20.52 -32.02 -6.33
CA ARG A 101 21.88 -31.97 -5.78
C ARG A 101 22.67 -30.73 -6.19
N LYS A 102 22.09 -29.83 -7.00
CA LYS A 102 22.76 -28.59 -7.45
C LYS A 102 22.25 -27.40 -6.64
N SER A 103 23.16 -26.53 -6.24
CA SER A 103 22.84 -25.26 -5.57
C SER A 103 23.21 -24.08 -6.49
N SER A 104 22.40 -23.03 -6.45
CA SER A 104 22.77 -21.75 -7.05
C SER A 104 23.92 -21.10 -6.30
N PRO A 105 24.58 -20.10 -6.89
CA PRO A 105 25.38 -19.14 -6.15
C PRO A 105 24.57 -18.50 -5.01
N LEU A 106 25.31 -18.01 -4.03
CA LEU A 106 24.76 -17.28 -2.91
C LEU A 106 24.32 -15.88 -3.37
N MET A 107 23.07 -15.51 -3.09
CA MET A 107 22.48 -14.22 -3.41
C MET A 107 22.31 -13.41 -2.13
N LEU A 108 22.78 -12.17 -2.14
CA LEU A 108 22.57 -11.20 -1.07
C LEU A 108 21.27 -10.42 -1.31
N PHE A 109 20.38 -10.39 -0.30
CA PHE A 109 19.16 -9.58 -0.34
C PHE A 109 19.45 -8.20 0.22
N ARG A 110 19.40 -7.20 -0.66
CA ARG A 110 19.46 -5.77 -0.29
C ARG A 110 18.08 -5.14 -0.10
N ARG A 111 17.04 -5.83 -0.59
CA ARG A 111 15.65 -5.40 -0.61
C ARG A 111 14.74 -6.59 -0.35
N GLY A 112 13.50 -6.28 -0.03
CA GLY A 112 12.45 -7.22 0.25
C GLY A 112 12.35 -7.59 1.71
N VAL A 113 11.13 -7.88 2.14
CA VAL A 113 10.83 -8.46 3.44
C VAL A 113 10.70 -9.98 3.30
N PRO A 114 11.18 -10.77 4.28
CA PRO A 114 11.06 -12.23 4.18
C PRO A 114 9.60 -12.68 4.25
N GLN A 115 9.12 -13.29 3.17
CA GLN A 115 7.80 -13.89 3.10
C GLN A 115 7.65 -15.03 4.14
N GLY A 116 6.45 -15.20 4.70
CA GLY A 116 6.17 -16.19 5.74
C GLY A 116 6.58 -15.78 7.16
N THR A 117 7.06 -14.55 7.35
CA THR A 117 7.32 -13.98 8.69
C THR A 117 6.11 -13.20 9.21
N VAL A 118 6.02 -13.05 10.54
CA VAL A 118 4.95 -12.23 11.14
C VAL A 118 5.29 -10.75 11.03
N LEU A 119 6.58 -10.41 11.07
CA LEU A 119 7.05 -9.04 10.99
C LEU A 119 7.09 -8.48 9.57
N GLY A 120 7.28 -9.32 8.54
CA GLY A 120 7.34 -8.91 7.14
C GLY A 120 6.16 -8.03 6.71
N PRO A 121 4.90 -8.49 6.91
CA PRO A 121 3.72 -7.69 6.62
C PRO A 121 3.66 -6.37 7.42
N LEU A 122 4.07 -6.37 8.69
CA LEU A 122 4.12 -5.15 9.51
C LEU A 122 5.13 -4.13 8.95
N MET A 123 6.32 -4.59 8.59
CA MET A 123 7.35 -3.75 7.97
C MET A 123 6.85 -3.15 6.66
N PHE A 124 6.14 -3.95 5.87
CA PHE A 124 5.58 -3.52 4.60
C PHE A 124 4.50 -2.43 4.77
N ILE A 125 3.49 -2.66 5.64
CA ILE A 125 2.43 -1.65 5.84
C ILE A 125 2.95 -0.35 6.44
N MET A 126 4.04 -0.38 7.23
CA MET A 126 4.68 0.83 7.73
C MET A 126 5.26 1.69 6.59
N VAL A 127 5.89 1.05 5.61
CA VAL A 127 6.38 1.72 4.39
C VAL A 127 5.21 2.27 3.59
N MET A 128 4.17 1.47 3.31
CA MET A 128 2.98 1.92 2.58
C MET A 128 2.25 3.08 3.29
N ASN A 129 2.31 3.15 4.62
CA ASN A 129 1.73 4.25 5.37
C ASN A 129 2.39 5.60 5.04
N THR A 130 3.66 5.62 4.64
CA THR A 130 4.34 6.85 4.19
C THR A 130 3.73 7.37 2.88
N LEU A 131 3.37 6.48 1.95
CA LEU A 131 2.62 6.85 0.74
C LEU A 131 1.24 7.38 1.10
N SER A 132 0.52 6.70 2.01
CA SER A 132 -0.79 7.15 2.48
C SER A 132 -0.75 8.57 3.03
N LYS A 133 0.26 8.91 3.84
CA LYS A 133 0.44 10.27 4.37
C LYS A 133 0.63 11.32 3.26
N ARG A 134 1.39 11.00 2.19
CA ARG A 134 1.58 11.90 1.03
C ARG A 134 0.28 12.07 0.23
N LEU A 135 -0.45 10.98 -0.04
CA LEU A 135 -1.71 11.02 -0.77
C LEU A 135 -2.80 11.80 -0.04
N SER A 136 -2.85 11.73 1.30
CA SER A 136 -3.77 12.53 2.12
C SER A 136 -3.59 14.04 1.96
N GLN A 137 -2.47 14.51 1.39
CA GLN A 137 -2.24 15.93 1.12
C GLN A 137 -2.83 16.39 -0.23
N VAL A 138 -3.27 15.47 -1.09
CA VAL A 138 -3.84 15.81 -2.40
C VAL A 138 -5.33 16.18 -2.23
N PRO A 139 -5.74 17.41 -2.53
CA PRO A 139 -7.13 17.83 -2.36
C PRO A 139 -8.08 17.00 -3.23
N LEU A 140 -9.27 16.69 -2.69
CA LEU A 140 -10.34 15.93 -3.36
C LEU A 140 -10.00 14.47 -3.71
N LEU A 141 -8.78 14.02 -3.41
CA LEU A 141 -8.37 12.64 -3.64
C LEU A 141 -8.84 11.77 -2.48
N PHE A 142 -9.47 10.66 -2.84
CA PHE A 142 -9.69 9.53 -1.94
C PHE A 142 -8.69 8.45 -2.29
N HIS A 143 -8.15 7.77 -1.27
CA HIS A 143 -7.30 6.61 -1.49
C HIS A 143 -7.56 5.53 -0.44
N GLY A 144 -7.22 4.30 -0.80
CA GLY A 144 -7.31 3.14 0.07
C GLY A 144 -6.23 2.12 -0.26
N PHE A 145 -5.71 1.45 0.77
CA PHE A 145 -4.74 0.36 0.64
C PHE A 145 -5.25 -0.94 1.22
N PHE A 146 -5.09 -2.02 0.47
CA PHE A 146 -5.13 -3.36 1.00
C PHE A 146 -3.76 -3.98 0.74
N ALA A 147 -2.88 -3.94 1.75
CA ALA A 147 -1.49 -4.30 1.56
C ALA A 147 -0.84 -3.39 0.50
N ASP A 148 -0.43 -3.97 -0.63
CA ASP A 148 0.16 -3.32 -1.80
C ASP A 148 -0.89 -2.83 -2.81
N ASP A 149 -2.11 -3.34 -2.79
CA ASP A 149 -3.19 -2.89 -3.67
C ASP A 149 -3.60 -1.47 -3.28
N LEU A 150 -3.42 -0.53 -4.22
CA LEU A 150 -3.78 0.87 -4.03
C LEU A 150 -4.95 1.25 -4.93
N THR A 151 -5.99 1.82 -4.33
CA THR A 151 -7.08 2.47 -5.06
C THR A 151 -6.99 3.97 -4.87
N LEU A 152 -6.97 4.72 -5.97
CA LEU A 152 -7.16 6.17 -6.01
C LEU A 152 -8.55 6.47 -6.57
N ALA A 153 -9.27 7.42 -6.01
CA ALA A 153 -10.56 7.84 -6.53
C ALA A 153 -10.76 9.35 -6.39
N ALA A 154 -11.45 9.94 -7.34
CA ALA A 154 -11.87 11.33 -7.29
C ALA A 154 -13.30 11.45 -7.80
N ARG A 155 -14.10 12.27 -7.15
CA ARG A 155 -15.51 12.46 -7.50
C ARG A 155 -15.82 13.93 -7.70
N HIS A 156 -16.39 14.26 -8.86
CA HIS A 156 -16.74 15.63 -9.21
C HIS A 156 -17.78 15.66 -10.35
N VAL A 157 -18.48 16.80 -10.51
CA VAL A 157 -19.41 17.00 -11.65
C VAL A 157 -18.64 17.30 -12.96
N ASN A 158 -17.52 18.02 -12.85
CA ASN A 158 -16.59 18.27 -13.93
C ASN A 158 -15.54 17.15 -14.03
N ARG A 159 -15.48 16.48 -15.19
CA ARG A 159 -14.53 15.42 -15.51
C ARG A 159 -13.07 15.87 -15.49
N ASP A 160 -12.77 17.12 -15.86
CA ASP A 160 -11.40 17.62 -15.88
C ASP A 160 -10.83 17.72 -14.47
N ILE A 161 -11.67 18.07 -13.48
CA ILE A 161 -11.29 18.06 -12.07
C ILE A 161 -10.96 16.63 -11.63
N ILE A 162 -11.80 15.64 -11.96
CA ILE A 162 -11.53 14.22 -11.67
C ILE A 162 -10.18 13.79 -12.24
N ASN A 163 -9.95 14.06 -13.53
CA ASN A 163 -8.71 13.68 -14.21
C ASN A 163 -7.49 14.38 -13.59
N SER A 164 -7.60 15.68 -13.29
CA SER A 164 -6.51 16.44 -12.66
C SER A 164 -6.17 15.93 -11.26
N THR A 165 -7.18 15.61 -10.43
CA THR A 165 -6.99 15.08 -9.08
C THR A 165 -6.34 13.69 -9.12
N LEU A 166 -6.83 12.80 -9.99
CA LEU A 166 -6.23 11.47 -10.15
C LEU A 166 -4.80 11.55 -10.68
N GLN A 167 -4.52 12.46 -11.62
CA GLN A 167 -3.17 12.67 -12.13
C GLN A 167 -2.22 13.20 -11.04
N GLN A 168 -2.68 14.13 -10.20
CA GLN A 168 -1.89 14.57 -9.04
C GLN A 168 -1.60 13.41 -8.08
N GLY A 169 -2.60 12.57 -7.79
CA GLY A 169 -2.42 11.35 -7.01
C GLY A 169 -1.39 10.41 -7.64
N LEU A 170 -1.48 10.15 -8.94
CA LEU A 170 -0.53 9.30 -9.68
C LEU A 170 0.90 9.88 -9.69
N ASN A 171 1.06 11.19 -9.76
CA ASN A 171 2.37 11.83 -9.66
C ASN A 171 3.02 11.57 -8.29
N VAL A 172 2.23 11.67 -7.21
CA VAL A 172 2.69 11.33 -5.85
C VAL A 172 3.07 9.86 -5.76
N VAL A 173 2.26 8.96 -6.34
CA VAL A 173 2.56 7.53 -6.39
C VAL A 173 3.86 7.27 -7.14
N ASP A 174 4.07 7.85 -8.30
CA ASP A 174 5.28 7.68 -9.13
C ASP A 174 6.54 8.19 -8.42
N GLU A 175 6.49 9.40 -7.84
CA GLU A 175 7.60 9.97 -7.08
C GLU A 175 7.96 9.09 -5.86
N TRP A 176 6.95 8.70 -5.08
CA TRP A 176 7.15 7.83 -3.92
C TRP A 176 7.66 6.44 -4.31
N SER A 177 7.20 5.90 -5.44
CA SER A 177 7.62 4.60 -5.97
C SER A 177 9.11 4.61 -6.31
N LYS A 178 9.60 5.71 -6.92
CA LYS A 178 11.03 5.92 -7.18
C LYS A 178 11.83 6.03 -5.90
N ASP A 179 11.33 6.79 -4.91
CA ASP A 179 11.96 6.93 -3.59
C ASP A 179 12.11 5.59 -2.86
N CYS A 180 11.10 4.72 -2.97
CA CYS A 180 11.01 3.45 -2.25
C CYS A 180 11.46 2.23 -3.06
N PHE A 181 11.93 2.45 -4.30
CA PHE A 181 12.33 1.41 -5.25
C PHE A 181 11.24 0.34 -5.50
N MET A 182 9.98 0.75 -5.49
CA MET A 182 8.83 -0.10 -5.79
C MET A 182 8.39 0.16 -7.23
N GLU A 183 8.24 -0.92 -8.00
CA GLU A 183 7.88 -0.82 -9.42
C GLU A 183 6.37 -0.95 -9.59
N ILE A 184 5.76 0.02 -10.28
CA ILE A 184 4.34 -0.02 -10.63
C ILE A 184 4.16 -0.97 -11.81
N ASN A 185 3.23 -1.90 -11.69
CA ASN A 185 2.83 -2.77 -12.77
C ASN A 185 1.82 -2.07 -13.69
N VAL A 186 2.34 -1.28 -14.63
CA VAL A 186 1.53 -0.46 -15.55
C VAL A 186 0.49 -1.29 -16.31
N ALA A 187 0.79 -2.53 -16.67
CA ALA A 187 -0.14 -3.40 -17.40
C ALA A 187 -1.36 -3.82 -16.56
N LYS A 188 -1.20 -3.91 -15.24
CA LYS A 188 -2.30 -4.22 -14.30
C LYS A 188 -2.92 -2.99 -13.67
N THR A 189 -2.29 -1.82 -13.79
CA THR A 189 -2.89 -0.55 -13.37
C THR A 189 -4.03 -0.17 -14.31
N GLN A 190 -5.24 0.00 -13.77
CA GLN A 190 -6.45 0.23 -14.56
C GLN A 190 -7.19 1.49 -14.11
N TYR A 191 -7.70 2.25 -15.07
CA TYR A 191 -8.59 3.39 -14.84
C TYR A 191 -10.04 3.01 -15.16
N THR A 192 -10.98 3.48 -14.36
CA THR A 192 -12.42 3.30 -14.63
C THR A 192 -13.18 4.55 -14.21
N LEU A 193 -14.19 4.92 -15.00
CA LEU A 193 -15.10 6.01 -14.69
C LEU A 193 -16.49 5.44 -14.38
N PHE A 194 -17.00 5.74 -13.20
CA PHE A 194 -18.32 5.34 -12.74
C PHE A 194 -19.28 6.54 -12.77
N GLY A 195 -20.52 6.32 -13.24
CA GLY A 195 -21.59 7.31 -13.22
C GLY A 195 -22.91 6.68 -13.68
N THR A 196 -24.03 7.23 -13.21
CA THR A 196 -25.37 6.84 -13.63
C THR A 196 -25.65 7.38 -15.03
N SER A 197 -25.79 6.48 -16.01
CA SER A 197 -26.52 6.78 -17.26
C SER A 197 -27.90 6.12 -17.27
N ASP A 198 -28.16 5.20 -16.34
CA ASP A 198 -29.37 4.39 -16.29
C ASP A 198 -29.91 4.33 -14.85
N PRO A 199 -31.21 4.57 -14.60
CA PRO A 199 -31.81 4.50 -13.28
C PRO A 199 -32.02 3.08 -12.76
N ASP A 200 -31.65 2.02 -13.49
CA ASP A 200 -31.86 0.64 -13.06
C ASP A 200 -30.53 -0.07 -12.71
N PRO A 201 -30.19 -0.23 -11.42
CA PRO A 201 -28.92 -0.82 -10.98
C PRO A 201 -28.83 -2.35 -11.15
N LEU A 202 -29.82 -3.00 -11.79
CA LEU A 202 -29.91 -4.46 -11.93
C LEU A 202 -30.00 -4.99 -13.36
N SER A 203 -29.83 -4.15 -14.40
CA SER A 203 -29.74 -4.65 -15.77
C SER A 203 -28.32 -5.14 -16.09
N LEU A 204 -28.01 -6.35 -15.64
CA LEU A 204 -27.02 -7.25 -16.27
C LEU A 204 -27.76 -8.28 -17.12
#